data_AF-A0ABD0RND1-F1
#
_entry.id   AF-A0ABD0RND1-F1
#
_cell.length_a   1.000
_cell.length_b   1.000
_cell.length_c   1.000
_cell.angle_alpha   90.00
_cell.angle_beta   90.00
_cell.angle_gamma   90.00
#
_symmetry.space_group_name_H-M   'P 1'
#
loop_
_entity.id
_entity.type
_entity.pdbx_description
1 polymer ?
#
loop_
_entity_poly.entity_id
_entity_poly.type
_entity_poly.pdbx_seq_one_letter_code
_entity_poly.pdbx_strand_id
1 'polypeptide(L)' 'MKSRDLTLNEDVHWALGDLPDQYDFGAYSQFFNEYGTHYVTEGAMGGYMESVAVVNKDAMGRN' A
#
# COMPACT_ATOMS: atom_id res chain seq x y z
N MET A 1 15.13 -1.48 -7.46
CA MET A 1 15.01 -2.93 -7.15
C MET A 1 15.18 -3.73 -8.43
N LYS A 2 15.68 -4.97 -8.38
CA LYS A 2 15.83 -5.80 -9.59
C LYS A 2 14.45 -6.20 -10.13
N SER A 3 14.30 -6.31 -11.45
CA SER A 3 13.02 -6.65 -12.09
C SER A 3 12.76 -8.16 -12.23
N ARG A 4 13.74 -8.99 -11.89
CA ARG A 4 13.68 -10.47 -11.96
C ARG A 4 14.45 -11.07 -10.79
N ASP A 5 14.14 -12.33 -10.50
CA ASP A 5 14.81 -13.16 -9.50
C ASP A 5 14.86 -12.52 -8.11
N LEU A 6 13.76 -11.86 -7.74
CA LEU A 6 13.55 -11.35 -6.40
C LEU A 6 13.24 -12.52 -5.46
N THR A 7 14.06 -12.67 -4.43
CA THR A 7 13.74 -13.57 -3.32
C THR A 7 12.58 -12.98 -2.53
N LEU A 8 11.47 -13.72 -2.48
CA LEU A 8 10.31 -13.33 -1.69
C LEU A 8 10.61 -13.54 -0.20
N ASN A 9 9.98 -12.72 0.65
CA ASN A 9 9.88 -13.04 2.06
C ASN A 9 9.16 -14.39 2.23
N GLU A 10 9.59 -15.20 3.20
CA GLU A 10 9.07 -16.56 3.39
C GLU A 10 7.56 -16.57 3.61
N ASP A 11 7.02 -15.67 4.45
CA ASP A 11 5.59 -15.63 4.76
C ASP A 11 4.76 -15.29 3.51
N VAL A 12 5.22 -14.33 2.69
CA VAL A 12 4.57 -13.97 1.42
C VAL A 12 4.59 -15.16 0.46
N HIS A 13 5.71 -15.88 0.40
CA HIS A 13 5.87 -17.05 -0.46
C HIS A 13 4.91 -18.18 -0.05
N TRP A 14 4.80 -18.47 1.24
CA TRP A 14 3.84 -19.45 1.76
C TRP A 14 2.39 -19.03 1.49
N ALA A 15 2.04 -17.78 1.79
CA ALA A 15 0.68 -17.27 1.59
C ALA A 15 0.25 -17.30 0.11
N LEU A 16 1.18 -17.07 -0.84
CA LEU A 16 0.89 -17.22 -2.26
C LEU A 16 0.62 -18.68 -2.65
N GLY A 17 1.32 -19.63 -2.03
CA GLY A 17 1.13 -21.06 -2.27
C GLY A 17 -0.21 -21.60 -1.71
N ASP A 18 -0.76 -20.96 -0.69
CA ASP A 18 -2.03 -21.34 -0.05
C ASP A 18 -3.27 -20.79 -0.79
N LEU A 19 -3.09 -19.89 -1.77
CA LEU A 19 -4.21 -19.36 -2.54
C LEU A 19 -4.86 -20.46 -3.40
N PRO A 20 -6.20 -20.50 -3.50
CA PRO A 20 -6.89 -21.51 -4.30
C PRO A 20 -6.65 -21.31 -5.80
N ASP A 21 -6.48 -22.42 -6.53
CA ASP A 21 -6.29 -22.40 -8.00
C ASP A 21 -7.50 -21.79 -8.74
N GLN A 22 -8.70 -21.99 -8.19
CA GLN A 22 -9.91 -21.34 -8.67
C GLN A 22 -10.14 -20.05 -7.91
N TYR A 23 -10.58 -19.03 -8.64
CA TYR A 23 -10.82 -17.72 -8.07
C TYR A 23 -11.81 -17.78 -6.90
N ASP A 24 -11.33 -17.37 -5.72
CA ASP A 24 -12.13 -17.14 -4.52
C ASP A 24 -11.94 -15.70 -4.06
N PHE A 25 -13.01 -14.90 -4.08
CA PHE A 25 -12.91 -13.48 -3.74
C PHE A 25 -12.36 -13.26 -2.33
N GLY A 26 -12.77 -14.09 -1.35
CA GLY A 26 -12.40 -13.94 0.05
C GLY A 26 -10.90 -14.15 0.26
N ALA A 27 -10.37 -15.26 -0.23
CA ALA A 27 -8.96 -15.63 -0.09
C ALA A 27 -8.03 -14.59 -0.74
N TYR A 28 -8.34 -14.18 -1.98
CA TYR A 28 -7.53 -13.18 -2.68
C TYR A 28 -7.67 -11.78 -2.05
N SER A 29 -8.86 -11.39 -1.58
CA SER A 29 -9.03 -10.12 -0.89
C SER A 29 -8.28 -10.08 0.43
N GLN A 30 -8.24 -11.18 1.17
CA GLN A 30 -7.47 -11.27 2.42
C GLN A 30 -5.97 -11.11 2.13
N PHE A 31 -5.44 -11.78 1.10
CA PHE A 31 -4.03 -11.65 0.71
C PHE A 31 -3.63 -10.19 0.44
N PHE A 32 -4.45 -9.43 -0.30
CA PHE A 32 -4.15 -8.02 -0.58
C PHE A 32 -4.29 -7.12 0.65
N ASN A 33 -5.21 -7.43 1.57
CA ASN A 33 -5.33 -6.68 2.82
C ASN A 33 -4.11 -6.89 3.73
N GLU A 34 -3.53 -8.10 3.71
CA GLU A 34 -2.38 -8.46 4.54
C GLU A 34 -1.06 -7.90 3.96
N TYR A 35 -0.81 -8.11 2.66
CA TYR A 35 0.49 -7.83 2.04
C TYR A 35 0.51 -6.56 1.16
N GLY A 36 -0.64 -5.92 0.98
CA GLY A 36 -0.78 -4.76 0.11
C GLY A 36 -0.95 -5.13 -1.37
N THR A 37 -1.01 -4.10 -2.21
CA THR A 37 -1.30 -4.23 -3.65
C THR A 37 -0.09 -3.96 -4.54
N HIS A 38 0.94 -3.30 -4.01
CA HIS A 38 2.11 -2.85 -4.74
C HIS A 38 3.37 -3.02 -3.89
N TYR A 39 4.51 -3.09 -4.56
CA TYR A 39 5.82 -3.05 -3.94
C TYR A 39 6.65 -1.92 -4.55
N VAL A 40 7.59 -1.37 -3.79
CA VAL A 40 8.40 -0.23 -4.23
C VAL A 40 9.58 -0.74 -5.08
N THR A 41 9.60 -0.38 -6.36
CA THR A 41 10.71 -0.68 -7.27
C THR A 41 11.80 0.38 -7.26
N GLU A 42 11.42 1.64 -7.03
CA GLU A 42 12.28 2.81 -6.96
C GLU A 42 11.69 3.81 -5.95
N GLY A 43 12.55 4.51 -5.23
CA GLY A 43 12.13 5.52 -4.27
C GLY A 43 13.31 6.11 -3.51
N ALA A 44 13.11 7.30 -2.95
CA ALA A 44 14.06 7.96 -2.05
C ALA A 44 13.56 7.87 -0.61
N MET A 45 14.48 7.70 0.34
CA MET A 45 14.17 7.69 1.78
C MET A 45 14.47 9.04 2.40
N GLY A 46 13.61 9.50 3.29
CA GLY A 46 13.72 10.79 3.97
C GLY A 46 12.44 11.14 4.72
N GLY A 47 12.20 12.43 4.95
CA GLY A 47 10.96 12.94 5.52
C GLY A 47 10.49 14.21 4.80
N TYR A 48 9.18 14.47 4.81
CA TYR A 48 8.59 15.72 4.33
C TYR A 48 7.66 16.28 5.40
N MET A 49 7.58 17.60 5.50
CA MET A 49 6.61 18.28 6.37
C MET A 49 5.53 18.89 5.49
N GLU A 50 4.29 18.41 5.66
CA GLU A 50 3.12 18.95 5.01
C GLU A 50 2.17 19.52 6.08
N SER A 51 1.64 20.72 5.83
CA SER A 51 0.66 21.36 6.70
C SER A 51 -0.53 21.79 5.87
N VAL A 52 -1.70 21.24 6.18
CA VAL A 52 -2.96 21.58 5.52
C VAL A 52 -3.80 22.44 6.47
N ALA A 53 -4.12 23.66 6.05
CA ALA A 53 -5.02 24.55 6.79
C ALA A 53 -6.38 24.62 6.08
N VAL A 54 -7.44 24.22 6.79
CA VAL A 54 -8.82 24.36 6.31
C VAL A 54 -9.43 25.60 6.98
N VAL A 55 -9.83 26.57 6.18
CA VAL A 55 -10.40 27.83 6.67
C VAL A 55 -11.86 28.00 6.23
N ASN A 56 -12.68 28.47 7.17
CA ASN A 56 -14.05 28.85 6.88
C ASN A 56 -14.09 30.31 6.39
N LYS A 57 -14.59 30.52 5.17
CA LYS A 57 -14.67 31.84 4.53
C LYS A 57 -15.58 32.82 5.30
N ASP A 58 -16.65 32.32 5.91
CA ASP A 58 -17.61 33.15 6.64
C ASP A 58 -17.01 33.66 7.96
N ALA A 59 -16.25 32.81 8.65
CA ALA A 59 -15.52 33.19 9.87
C ALA A 59 -14.32 34.11 9.60
N MET A 60 -13.85 34.20 8.34
CA MET A 60 -12.77 35.08 7.91
C MET A 60 -13.25 36.44 7.39
N GLY A 61 -14.57 36.69 7.34
CA GLY A 61 -15.12 37.99 6.97
C GLY A 61 -14.65 39.09 7.94
N ARG A 62 -14.07 40.17 7.41
CA ARG A 62 -13.73 41.36 8.22
C ARG A 62 -15.02 42.12 8.56
N ASN A 63 -15.14 42.54 9.83
CA ASN A 63 -16.08 43.57 10.27
C ASN A 63 -15.84 44.88 9.53
#